data_AF-A0A965WUL2-F1
#
_entry.id   AF-A0A965WUL2-F1
#
_cell.length_a   1.000
_cell.length_b   1.000
_cell.length_c   1.000
_cell.angle_alpha   90.00
_cell.angle_beta   90.00
_cell.angle_gamma   90.00
#
_symmetry.space_group_name_H-M   'P 1'
#
loop_
_entity.id
_entity.type
_entity.pdbx_description
1 polymer ?
#
loop_
_entity_poly.entity_id
_entity_poly.type
_entity_poly.pdbx_seq_one_letter_code
_entity_poly.pdbx_strand_id
1 'polypeptide(L)'
;MQFNNVKKNLMMSIAVFIIMIILLILFSIGETTPIKTMFIVIVLAASLVIIGIIWATYFNEIKALGEAQGNEQLNEVNSVIVHTGSQCEIPGRYQCVEHSHREVNMKLGRRFPPCKGEDKGHSTDWKLMKKAPKKQM
;
A
#
# COMPACT_ATOMS: atom_id res chain seq x y z
N MET A 1 13.78 3.20 -9.75
CA MET A 1 14.07 4.63 -9.97
C MET A 1 13.22 5.61 -9.14
N GLN A 2 12.15 5.20 -8.45
CA GLN A 2 11.27 6.14 -7.72
C GLN A 2 11.79 6.61 -6.35
N PHE A 3 12.67 5.86 -5.69
CA PHE A 3 13.22 6.22 -4.37
C PHE A 3 14.01 7.53 -4.38
N ASN A 4 14.66 7.85 -5.51
CA ASN A 4 15.43 9.07 -5.67
C ASN A 4 14.54 10.31 -5.71
N ASN A 5 13.32 10.22 -6.23
CA ASN A 5 12.40 11.35 -6.31
C ASN A 5 11.81 11.66 -4.93
N VAL A 6 11.43 10.64 -4.17
CA VAL A 6 10.95 10.81 -2.78
C VAL A 6 12.05 11.39 -1.90
N LYS A 7 13.27 10.84 -1.98
CA LYS A 7 14.43 11.36 -1.23
C LYS A 7 14.75 12.80 -1.63
N LYS A 8 14.64 13.16 -2.92
CA LYS A 8 14.87 14.53 -3.41
C LYS A 8 13.80 15.51 -2.92
N ASN A 9 12.53 15.13 -2.95
CA ASN A 9 11.43 15.96 -2.46
C ASN A 9 11.52 16.15 -0.93
N LEU A 10 11.88 15.11 -0.19
CA LEU A 10 12.11 15.16 1.24
C LEU A 10 13.32 16.05 1.59
N MET A 11 14.43 15.91 0.86
CA MET A 11 15.61 16.77 1.05
C MET A 11 15.32 18.24 0.71
N MET A 12 14.53 18.52 -0.33
CA MET A 12 14.06 19.88 -0.64
C MET A 12 13.20 20.46 0.49
N SER A 13 12.25 19.69 1.03
CA SER A 13 11.40 20.15 2.13
C SER A 13 12.22 20.46 3.40
N ILE A 14 13.19 19.60 3.74
CA ILE A 14 14.07 19.81 4.89
C ILE A 14 14.92 21.06 4.68
N ALA A 15 15.48 21.25 3.48
CA ALA A 15 16.28 22.44 3.16
C ALA A 15 15.48 23.74 3.31
N VAL A 16 14.23 23.79 2.81
CA VAL A 16 13.34 24.95 2.96
C VAL A 16 13.04 25.22 4.44
N PHE A 17 12.81 24.18 5.24
CA PHE A 17 12.56 24.31 6.67
C PHE A 17 13.76 24.90 7.41
N ILE A 18 14.97 24.41 7.11
CA ILE A 18 16.21 24.91 7.71
C ILE A 18 16.43 26.38 7.35
N ILE A 19 16.25 26.75 6.08
CA ILE A 19 16.39 28.15 5.62
C ILE A 19 15.39 29.05 6.36
N MET A 20 14.15 28.59 6.54
CA MET A 20 13.13 29.36 7.25
C MET A 20 13.48 29.56 8.73
N ILE A 21 14.03 28.55 9.40
CA ILE A 21 14.50 28.66 10.79
C ILE A 21 15.67 29.65 10.90
N ILE A 22 16.62 29.59 9.98
CA ILE A 22 17.77 30.52 9.95
C ILE A 22 17.28 31.97 9.78
N LEU A 23 16.34 32.21 8.86
CA LEU A 23 15.75 33.53 8.67
C LEU A 23 15.05 34.03 9.94
N LEU A 24 14.27 33.19 10.63
CA LEU A 24 13.65 33.59 11.89
C LEU A 24 14.67 33.94 12.97
N ILE A 25 15.74 33.16 13.11
CA ILE A 25 16.79 33.42 14.10
C ILE A 25 17.47 34.76 13.81
N LEU A 26 17.82 35.02 12.54
CA LEU A 26 18.46 36.28 12.14
C LEU A 26 17.55 37.50 12.38
N PHE A 27 16.25 37.37 12.12
CA PHE A 27 15.28 38.44 12.33
C PHE A 27 14.85 38.62 13.80
N SER A 28 15.10 37.63 14.65
CA SER A 28 14.81 37.69 16.08
C SER A 28 15.89 38.44 16.89
N ILE A 29 17.02 38.82 16.26
CA ILE A 29 18.10 39.54 16.93
C ILE A 29 17.89 41.06 16.76
N GLY A 30 17.84 41.78 17.89
CA GLY A 30 17.68 43.24 17.95
C GLY A 30 16.25 43.71 18.24
N GLU A 31 16.03 45.03 18.32
CA GLU A 31 14.70 45.59 18.64
C GLU A 31 13.64 45.20 17.60
N THR A 32 12.48 44.79 18.12
CA THR A 32 11.31 44.39 17.35
C THR A 32 10.56 45.62 16.87
N THR A 33 10.68 45.93 15.59
CA THR A 33 9.84 46.96 14.96
C THR A 33 8.58 46.32 14.38
N PRO A 34 7.45 47.07 14.29
CA PRO A 34 6.21 46.53 13.72
C PRO A 34 6.37 46.02 12.28
N ILE A 35 7.32 46.60 11.52
CA ILE A 35 7.66 46.17 10.17
C ILE A 35 8.33 44.78 10.18
N LYS A 36 9.28 44.54 11.09
CA LYS A 36 9.93 43.22 11.24
C LYS A 36 8.92 42.13 11.61
N THR A 37 8.02 42.41 12.56
CA THR A 37 7.00 41.45 12.98
C THR A 37 6.03 41.11 11.84
N MET A 38 5.65 42.09 11.02
CA MET A 38 4.77 41.85 9.88
C MET A 38 5.45 40.98 8.81
N PHE A 39 6.74 41.22 8.55
CA PHE A 39 7.52 40.44 7.59
C PHE A 39 7.67 38.98 8.03
N ILE A 40 7.95 38.74 9.32
CA ILE A 40 8.04 37.39 9.90
C ILE A 40 6.73 36.62 9.72
N VAL A 41 5.59 37.25 9.99
CA VAL A 41 4.27 36.61 9.87
C VAL A 41 3.98 36.23 8.41
N ILE A 42 4.32 37.08 7.45
CA ILE A 42 4.15 36.78 6.01
C ILE A 42 5.01 35.59 5.59
N VAL A 43 6.28 35.54 6.02
CA VAL A 43 7.19 34.42 5.71
C VAL A 43 6.68 33.10 6.31
N LEU A 44 6.18 33.13 7.55
CA LEU A 44 5.57 31.96 8.20
C LEU A 44 4.29 31.50 7.49
N ALA A 45 3.44 32.42 7.07
CA ALA A 45 2.23 32.07 6.31
C ALA A 45 2.58 31.42 4.97
N ALA A 46 3.55 31.99 4.24
CA ALA A 46 4.00 31.45 2.96
C ALA A 46 4.63 30.06 3.10
N SER A 47 5.43 29.82 4.14
CA SER A 47 6.04 28.52 4.37
C SER A 47 5.00 27.44 4.69
N LEU A 48 3.99 27.75 5.50
CA LEU A 48 2.88 26.83 5.79
C LEU A 48 2.10 26.43 4.54
N VAL A 49 1.87 27.37 3.60
CA VAL A 49 1.22 27.07 2.32
C VAL A 49 2.07 26.11 1.49
N ILE A 50 3.38 26.35 1.38
CA ILE A 50 4.29 25.48 0.62
C ILE A 50 4.33 24.07 1.23
N ILE A 51 4.42 23.98 2.57
CA ILE A 51 4.40 22.70 3.28
C ILE A 51 3.08 21.98 3.00
N GLY A 52 1.94 22.67 3.09
CA GLY A 52 0.63 22.11 2.78
C GLY A 52 0.56 21.51 1.36
N ILE A 53 1.11 22.22 0.36
CA ILE A 53 1.15 21.73 -1.03
C ILE A 53 2.03 20.48 -1.14
N ILE A 54 3.22 20.47 -0.52
CA ILE A 54 4.13 19.31 -0.54
C ILE A 54 3.48 18.09 0.13
N TRP A 55 2.78 18.28 1.25
CA TRP A 55 2.08 17.19 1.93
C TRP A 55 0.86 16.71 1.14
N ALA A 56 0.12 17.60 0.48
CA ALA A 56 -1.01 17.23 -0.36
C ALA A 56 -0.58 16.37 -1.57
N THR A 57 0.53 16.72 -2.23
CA THR A 57 1.07 15.91 -3.33
C THR A 57 1.61 14.58 -2.84
N TYR A 58 2.32 14.57 -1.70
CA TYR A 58 2.82 13.34 -1.07
C TYR A 58 1.68 12.39 -0.65
N PHE A 59 0.61 12.92 -0.05
CA PHE A 59 -0.53 12.12 0.38
C PHE A 59 -1.31 11.56 -0.82
N ASN A 60 -1.44 12.33 -1.90
CA ASN A 60 -2.03 11.83 -3.15
C ASN A 60 -1.20 10.67 -3.74
N GLU A 61 0.14 10.75 -3.70
CA GLU A 61 1.02 9.66 -4.13
C GLU A 61 0.88 8.42 -3.24
N ILE A 62 0.81 8.58 -1.91
CA ILE A 62 0.57 7.45 -0.99
C ILE A 62 -0.79 6.80 -1.24
N LYS A 63 -1.83 7.59 -1.50
CA LYS A 63 -3.17 7.06 -1.79
C LYS A 63 -3.15 6.22 -3.08
N ALA A 64 -2.46 6.70 -4.12
CA ALA A 64 -2.29 5.97 -5.38
C ALA A 64 -1.49 4.67 -5.20
N LEU A 65 -0.46 4.67 -4.34
CA LEU A 65 0.32 3.46 -4.02
C LEU A 65 -0.48 2.45 -3.17
N GLY A 66 -1.32 2.93 -2.25
CA GLY A 66 -2.21 2.10 -1.44
C GLY A 66 -3.30 1.42 -2.27
N GLU A 67 -3.84 2.12 -3.27
CA GLU A 67 -4.78 1.54 -4.24
C GLU A 67 -4.11 0.52 -5.18
N ALA A 68 -2.85 0.74 -5.56
CA ALA A 68 -2.08 -0.22 -6.35
C ALA A 68 -1.76 -1.51 -5.55
N GLN A 69 -1.23 -1.41 -4.33
CA GLN A 69 -0.91 -2.58 -3.52
C GLN A 69 -2.13 -3.34 -3.00
N GLY A 70 -3.23 -2.64 -2.67
CA GLY A 70 -4.48 -3.29 -2.24
C GLY A 70 -5.14 -4.11 -3.36
N ASN A 71 -4.94 -3.72 -4.61
CA ASN A 71 -5.54 -4.39 -5.78
C ASN A 71 -4.62 -5.47 -6.39
N GLU A 72 -3.29 -5.33 -6.27
CA GLU A 72 -2.34 -6.36 -6.69
C GLU A 72 -2.36 -7.59 -5.77
N GLN A 73 -2.41 -7.40 -4.45
CA GLN A 73 -2.39 -8.53 -3.51
C GLN A 73 -3.71 -9.32 -3.51
N LEU A 74 -4.82 -8.69 -3.93
CA LEU A 74 -6.11 -9.35 -4.16
C LEU A 74 -6.16 -10.07 -5.52
N ASN A 75 -5.49 -9.54 -6.54
CA ASN A 75 -5.46 -10.15 -7.89
C ASN A 75 -4.46 -11.30 -8.03
N GLU A 76 -3.31 -11.26 -7.35
CA GLU A 76 -2.32 -12.35 -7.41
C GLU A 76 -2.84 -13.64 -6.73
N VAL A 77 -3.71 -13.51 -5.72
CA VAL A 77 -4.33 -14.68 -5.07
C VAL A 77 -5.44 -15.27 -5.93
N ASN A 78 -6.15 -14.44 -6.70
CA ASN A 78 -7.26 -14.86 -7.57
C ASN A 78 -6.84 -15.58 -8.85
N SER A 79 -5.55 -15.67 -9.18
CA SER A 79 -5.08 -16.32 -10.42
C SER A 79 -4.53 -17.73 -10.22
N VAL A 80 -4.37 -18.20 -8.98
CA VAL A 80 -3.89 -19.56 -8.72
C VAL A 80 -5.01 -20.56 -9.01
N ILE A 81 -4.96 -21.14 -10.20
CA ILE A 81 -5.83 -22.22 -10.66
C ILE A 81 -5.03 -23.52 -10.63
N VAL A 82 -5.57 -24.53 -9.96
CA VAL A 82 -4.92 -25.83 -9.79
C VAL A 82 -5.88 -26.97 -10.12
N HIS A 83 -5.39 -27.93 -10.90
CA HIS A 83 -6.19 -29.05 -11.35
C HIS A 83 -6.36 -30.11 -10.26
N THR A 84 -7.50 -30.81 -10.29
CA THR A 84 -7.77 -31.98 -9.43
C THR A 84 -6.61 -32.98 -9.45
N GLY A 85 -6.24 -33.53 -8.29
CA GLY A 85 -5.13 -34.46 -8.14
C GLY A 85 -3.74 -33.82 -8.00
N SER A 86 -3.59 -32.54 -8.34
CA SER A 86 -2.34 -31.78 -8.10
C SER A 86 -2.01 -31.69 -6.61
N GLN A 87 -0.73 -31.53 -6.26
CA GLN A 87 -0.34 -31.28 -4.88
C GLN A 87 -0.54 -29.80 -4.51
N CYS A 88 -1.01 -29.55 -3.30
CA CYS A 88 -1.23 -28.21 -2.78
C CYS A 88 0.09 -27.56 -2.35
N GLU A 89 0.55 -26.57 -3.12
CA GLU A 89 1.70 -25.72 -2.76
C GLU A 89 1.30 -24.57 -1.82
N ILE A 90 0.06 -24.09 -1.91
CA ILE A 90 -0.43 -22.93 -1.14
C ILE A 90 -1.62 -23.35 -0.27
N PRO A 91 -1.46 -23.49 1.06
CA PRO A 91 -2.58 -23.81 1.92
C PRO A 91 -3.59 -22.66 1.94
N GLY A 92 -4.87 -22.99 1.88
CA GLY A 92 -5.92 -21.98 1.75
C GLY A 92 -7.27 -22.55 1.37
N ARG A 93 -8.24 -21.68 1.23
CA ARG A 93 -9.58 -22.00 0.73
C ARG A 93 -9.60 -21.86 -0.79
N TYR A 94 -10.03 -22.91 -1.46
CA TYR A 94 -10.22 -22.96 -2.91
C TYR A 94 -11.69 -23.16 -3.24
N GLN A 95 -12.12 -22.63 -4.38
CA GLN A 95 -13.47 -22.79 -4.92
C GLN A 95 -13.38 -23.50 -6.27
N CYS A 96 -14.31 -24.40 -6.53
CA CYS A 96 -14.43 -25.06 -7.82
C CYS A 96 -14.80 -24.03 -8.91
N VAL A 97 -14.09 -24.04 -10.04
CA VAL A 97 -14.36 -23.11 -11.16
C VAL A 97 -15.75 -23.34 -11.75
N GLU A 98 -16.18 -24.60 -11.83
CA GLU A 98 -17.48 -24.97 -12.40
C GLU A 98 -18.64 -24.84 -11.40
N HIS A 99 -18.35 -24.96 -10.10
CA HIS A 99 -19.37 -25.04 -9.05
C HIS A 99 -19.08 -24.04 -7.93
N SER A 100 -19.67 -22.85 -8.01
CA SER A 100 -19.43 -21.75 -7.07
C SER A 100 -19.77 -22.10 -5.60
N HIS A 101 -20.68 -23.02 -5.36
CA HIS A 101 -21.04 -23.47 -4.01
C HIS A 101 -20.05 -24.50 -3.42
N ARG A 102 -19.10 -25.02 -4.22
CA ARG A 102 -18.13 -26.03 -3.77
C ARG A 102 -16.81 -25.36 -3.39
N GLU A 103 -16.50 -25.40 -2.11
CA GLU A 103 -15.25 -24.91 -1.54
C GLU A 103 -14.50 -26.04 -0.82
N VAL A 104 -13.18 -25.99 -0.86
CA VAL A 104 -12.29 -26.93 -0.14
C VAL A 104 -11.19 -26.16 0.58
N ASN A 105 -10.92 -26.56 1.82
CA ASN A 105 -9.79 -26.01 2.59
C ASN A 105 -8.59 -26.95 2.43
N MET A 106 -7.59 -26.47 1.72
CA MET A 106 -6.40 -27.22 1.38
C MET A 106 -5.28 -26.99 2.38
N LYS A 107 -4.57 -28.07 2.69
CA LYS A 107 -3.34 -28.08 3.49
C LYS A 107 -2.15 -28.33 2.58
N LEU A 108 -1.00 -27.75 2.93
CA LEU A 108 0.25 -27.92 2.21
C LEU A 108 0.56 -29.42 1.98
N GLY A 109 0.94 -29.78 0.76
CA GLY A 109 1.30 -31.14 0.33
C GLY A 109 0.12 -32.10 0.12
N ARG A 110 -1.13 -31.72 0.43
CA ARG A 110 -2.31 -32.58 0.15
C ARG A 110 -2.74 -32.44 -1.31
N ARG A 111 -3.31 -33.52 -1.88
CA ARG A 111 -3.83 -33.50 -3.25
C ARG A 111 -5.23 -32.90 -3.32
N PHE A 112 -5.50 -32.14 -4.39
CA PHE A 112 -6.82 -31.57 -4.64
C PHE A 112 -7.87 -32.65 -4.88
N PRO A 113 -9.01 -32.63 -4.16
CA PRO A 113 -10.05 -33.63 -4.34
C PRO A 113 -10.84 -33.42 -5.64
N PRO A 114 -11.51 -34.45 -6.16
CA PRO A 114 -12.48 -34.28 -7.24
C PRO A 114 -13.69 -33.46 -6.75
N CYS A 115 -14.28 -32.68 -7.65
CA CYS A 115 -15.52 -31.96 -7.36
C CYS A 115 -16.71 -32.90 -7.42
N LYS A 116 -17.60 -32.82 -6.43
CA LYS A 116 -18.84 -33.61 -6.36
C LYS A 116 -20.07 -32.73 -6.64
N GLY A 117 -20.05 -31.94 -7.71
CA GLY A 117 -21.10 -30.95 -8.00
C GLY A 117 -22.52 -31.55 -8.06
N GLU A 118 -22.76 -32.41 -9.04
CA GLU A 118 -24.07 -33.00 -9.33
C GLU A 118 -24.03 -34.53 -9.17
N ASP A 119 -23.78 -35.00 -7.94
CA ASP A 119 -23.80 -36.42 -7.53
C ASP A 119 -22.81 -37.39 -8.21
N LYS A 120 -22.08 -36.95 -9.24
CA LYS A 120 -20.94 -37.64 -9.85
C LYS A 120 -19.68 -36.82 -9.69
N GLY A 121 -18.64 -37.45 -9.14
CA GLY A 121 -17.32 -36.85 -9.00
C GLY A 121 -16.65 -36.65 -10.36
N HIS A 122 -16.25 -35.42 -10.68
CA HIS A 122 -15.48 -35.10 -11.89
C HIS A 122 -14.19 -34.35 -11.52
N SER A 123 -13.23 -34.38 -12.43
CA SER A 123 -12.05 -33.54 -12.35
C SER A 123 -12.44 -32.10 -12.66
N THR A 124 -12.02 -31.17 -11.80
CA THR A 124 -12.22 -29.74 -11.99
C THR A 124 -10.91 -29.01 -11.76
N ASP A 125 -10.91 -27.74 -12.16
CA ASP A 125 -9.98 -26.74 -11.67
C ASP A 125 -10.50 -26.07 -10.40
N TRP A 126 -9.56 -25.76 -9.51
CA TRP A 126 -9.78 -25.11 -8.22
C TRP A 126 -9.10 -23.75 -8.21
N LYS A 127 -9.87 -22.70 -7.92
CA LYS A 127 -9.38 -21.32 -7.82
C LYS A 127 -9.13 -20.96 -6.36
N LEU A 128 -7.94 -20.44 -6.05
CA LEU A 128 -7.61 -19.98 -4.69
C LEU A 128 -8.43 -18.72 -4.33
N MET A 129 -9.21 -18.80 -3.26
CA MET A 129 -10.02 -17.70 -2.76
C MET A 129 -9.36 -16.97 -1.58
N LYS A 130 -8.72 -17.73 -0.68
CA LYS A 130 -8.09 -17.16 0.53
C LYS A 130 -6.90 -18.00 0.99
N LYS A 131 -5.73 -17.37 1.13
CA LYS A 131 -4.54 -18.01 1.73
C LYS A 131 -4.78 -18.28 3.22
N ALA A 132 -4.33 -19.44 3.71
CA ALA A 132 -4.36 -19.75 5.13
C ALA A 132 -3.40 -18.81 5.89
N PRO A 133 -3.74 -18.36 7.12
CA PRO A 133 -2.83 -17.55 7.91
C PRO A 133 -1.55 -18.34 8.17
N LYS A 134 -0.40 -17.72 7.89
CA LYS A 134 0.91 -18.30 8.15
C LYS A 134 1.05 -18.41 9.66
N LYS A 135 0.87 -19.62 10.22
CA LYS A 135 1.11 -19.85 11.65
C LYS A 135 2.63 -19.70 11.85
N GLN A 136 3.05 -18.55 12.35
CA GLN A 136 4.44 -18.34 12.78
C GLN A 136 4.69 -19.38 13.88
N MET A 137 5.53 -20.36 13.56
CA MET A 137 6.14 -21.28 14.52
C MET A 137 7.39 -20.62 15.08
#